data_AF-A0A257UEZ8-F1
#
_entry.id   AF-A0A257UEZ8-F1
#
_cell.length_a   1.000
_cell.length_b   1.000
_cell.length_c   1.000
_cell.angle_alpha   90.00
_cell.angle_beta   90.00
_cell.angle_gamma   90.00
#
_symmetry.space_group_name_H-M   'P 1'
#
loop_
_entity.id
_entity.type
_entity.pdbx_description
1 polymer ?
#
loop_
_entity_poly.entity_id
_entity_poly.type
_entity_poly.pdbx_seq_one_letter_code
_entity_poly.pdbx_strand_id
1 'polypeptide(L)'
;MKRPYIIVDREQASVIRNAGRSVEVRGPDGKMVGYIDPWPSEEEIAIVKKRLAEGADEPCYTTEEVFEHLRSLEQQSRGQRPDQH
;
A
#
# COMPACT_ATOMS: atom_id res chain seq x y z
N MET A 1 -20.59 1.49 -16.81
CA MET A 1 -20.17 2.89 -16.53
C MET A 1 -18.73 3.08 -16.99
N LYS A 2 -18.42 4.16 -17.71
CA LYS A 2 -17.04 4.46 -18.16
C LYS A 2 -16.26 4.99 -16.96
N ARG A 3 -15.12 4.38 -16.58
CA ARG A 3 -14.28 4.91 -15.50
C ARG A 3 -13.56 6.18 -16.00
N PRO A 4 -13.54 7.28 -15.21
CA PRO A 4 -12.75 8.46 -15.56
C PRO A 4 -11.26 8.09 -15.63
N TYR A 5 -10.54 8.66 -16.59
CA TYR A 5 -9.10 8.47 -16.76
C TYR A 5 -8.43 9.77 -17.19
N ILE A 6 -7.15 9.89 -16.87
CA ILE A 6 -6.27 10.99 -17.29
C ILE A 6 -5.25 10.40 -18.27
N ILE A 7 -5.05 11.08 -19.40
CA ILE A 7 -4.01 10.71 -20.37
C ILE A 7 -2.74 11.45 -19.97
N VAL A 8 -1.66 10.69 -19.78
CA VAL A 8 -0.33 11.21 -19.49
C VAL A 8 0.57 11.03 -20.71
N ASP A 9 1.54 11.92 -20.88
CA ASP A 9 2.55 11.79 -21.94
C ASP A 9 3.60 10.73 -21.60
N ARG A 10 4.59 10.56 -22.49
CA ARG A 10 5.63 9.54 -22.34
C ARG A 10 6.58 9.81 -21.17
N GLU A 11 6.91 11.07 -20.91
CA GLU A 11 7.77 11.44 -19.78
C GLU A 11 7.05 11.22 -18.47
N GLN A 12 5.81 11.69 -18.37
CA GLN A 12 4.94 11.49 -17.22
C GLN A 12 4.70 10.00 -16.94
N ALA A 13 4.46 9.20 -17.98
CA ALA A 13 4.32 7.75 -17.84
C ALA A 13 5.61 7.11 -17.31
N SER A 14 6.79 7.58 -17.76
CA SER A 14 8.08 7.09 -17.25
C SER A 14 8.26 7.41 -15.77
N VAL A 15 7.92 8.63 -15.34
CA VAL A 15 7.98 9.04 -13.93
C VAL A 15 7.07 8.15 -13.08
N ILE A 16 5.82 7.97 -13.49
CA ILE A 16 4.85 7.16 -12.74
C ILE A 16 5.31 5.70 -12.61
N ARG A 17 5.85 5.10 -13.68
CA ARG A 17 6.25 3.68 -13.68
C ARG A 17 7.52 3.39 -12.89
N ASN A 18 8.44 4.34 -12.84
CA ASN A 18 9.76 4.13 -12.21
C ASN A 18 9.88 4.78 -10.84
N ALA A 19 8.85 5.51 -10.39
CA ALA A 19 8.86 6.06 -9.05
C ALA A 19 8.85 4.93 -8.02
N GLY A 20 9.87 4.89 -7.16
CA GLY A 20 9.91 4.00 -6.01
C GLY A 20 9.08 4.50 -4.82
N ARG A 21 8.35 5.62 -4.99
CA ARG A 21 7.52 6.28 -3.98
C ARG A 21 6.35 6.98 -4.67
N SER A 22 5.34 7.39 -3.90
CA SER A 22 4.19 8.11 -4.42
C SER A 22 4.61 9.42 -5.10
N VAL A 23 4.03 9.69 -6.26
CA VAL A 23 4.29 10.88 -7.07
C VAL A 23 3.21 11.90 -6.81
N GLU A 24 3.58 13.12 -6.43
CA GLU A 24 2.65 14.24 -6.30
C GLU A 24 2.21 14.72 -7.70
N VAL A 25 0.90 14.79 -7.92
CA VAL A 25 0.32 15.29 -9.17
C VAL A 25 -0.09 16.74 -8.98
N ARG A 26 0.45 17.63 -9.82
CA ARG A 26 0.10 19.05 -9.84
C ARG A 26 -0.59 19.46 -11.13
N GLY A 27 -1.48 20.44 -11.02
CA GLY A 27 -2.11 21.09 -12.16
C GLY A 27 -1.18 22.12 -12.83
N PRO A 28 -1.58 22.68 -13.97
CA PRO A 28 -0.80 23.71 -14.68
C PRO A 28 -0.55 24.98 -13.87
N ASP A 29 -1.39 25.27 -12.87
CA ASP A 29 -1.24 26.39 -11.94
C ASP A 29 -0.26 26.10 -10.78
N GLY A 30 0.35 24.91 -10.78
CA GLY A 30 1.29 24.45 -9.76
C GLY A 30 0.63 23.95 -8.48
N LYS A 31 -0.71 23.90 -8.40
CA LYS A 31 -1.41 23.38 -7.22
C LYS A 31 -1.47 21.86 -7.22
N MET A 32 -1.36 21.26 -6.04
CA MET A 32 -1.51 19.82 -5.83
C MET A 32 -2.95 19.39 -6.13
N VAL A 33 -3.09 18.38 -7.00
CA VAL A 33 -4.35 17.76 -7.38
C VAL A 33 -4.52 16.39 -6.71
N GLY A 34 -3.41 15.71 -6.39
CA GLY A 34 -3.43 14.43 -5.70
C GLY A 34 -2.09 13.71 -5.71
N TYR A 35 -2.12 12.39 -5.49
CA TYR A 35 -0.96 11.51 -5.52
C TYR A 35 -1.24 10.28 -6.37
N ILE A 36 -0.20 9.76 -7.02
CA ILE A 36 -0.20 8.46 -7.68
C ILE A 36 0.76 7.57 -6.90
N ASP A 37 0.24 6.51 -6.30
CA ASP A 37 1.07 5.50 -5.66
C ASP A 37 1.92 4.75 -6.68
N PRO A 38 3.13 4.32 -6.28
CA PRO A 38 4.01 3.60 -7.18
C PRO A 38 3.35 2.30 -7.64
N TRP A 39 3.70 1.86 -8.85
CA TRP A 39 3.27 0.55 -9.31
C TRP A 39 3.86 -0.53 -8.39
N PRO A 40 3.07 -1.53 -7.94
CA PRO A 40 3.59 -2.57 -7.07
C PRO A 40 4.72 -3.33 -7.77
N SER A 41 5.74 -3.66 -7.00
CA SER A 41 6.87 -4.48 -7.44
C SER A 41 6.41 -5.89 -7.83
N GLU A 42 7.21 -6.58 -8.64
CA GLU A 42 6.91 -7.97 -9.02
C GLU A 42 6.84 -8.89 -7.79
N GLU A 43 7.63 -8.61 -6.76
CA GLU A 43 7.64 -9.33 -5.48
C GLU A 43 6.31 -9.15 -4.74
N GLU A 44 5.82 -7.92 -4.61
CA GLU A 44 4.51 -7.64 -4.01
C GLU A 44 3.37 -8.30 -4.80
N ILE A 45 3.42 -8.20 -6.13
CA ILE A 45 2.46 -8.86 -7.02
C ILE A 45 2.50 -10.38 -6.82
N ALA A 46 3.69 -10.99 -6.69
CA ALA A 46 3.85 -12.41 -6.49
C ALA A 46 3.29 -12.86 -5.14
N ILE A 47 3.53 -12.11 -4.07
CA ILE A 47 2.97 -12.37 -2.73
C ILE A 47 1.44 -12.34 -2.78
N VAL A 48 0.86 -11.30 -3.39
CA VAL A 48 -0.61 -11.17 -3.50
C VAL A 48 -1.19 -12.28 -4.36
N LYS A 49 -0.57 -12.60 -5.51
CA LYS A 49 -1.01 -13.72 -6.38
C LYS A 49 -0.96 -15.06 -5.65
N LYS A 50 0.10 -15.31 -4.89
CA LYS A 50 0.25 -16.54 -4.11
C LYS A 50 -0.87 -16.66 -3.07
N ARG A 51 -1.13 -15.60 -2.30
CA ARG A 51 -2.23 -15.56 -1.31
C ARG A 51 -3.60 -15.83 -1.92
N LEU A 52 -3.90 -15.18 -3.06
CA LEU A 52 -5.15 -15.39 -3.78
C LEU A 52 -5.29 -16.83 -4.32
N ALA A 53 -4.19 -17.43 -4.78
CA ALA A 53 -4.18 -18.80 -5.31
C ALA A 53 -4.28 -19.87 -4.22
N GLU A 54 -3.68 -19.64 -3.05
CA GLU A 54 -3.71 -20.55 -1.90
C GLU A 54 -5.04 -20.48 -1.13
N GLY A 55 -6.00 -19.65 -1.59
CA GLY A 55 -7.31 -19.51 -0.95
C GLY A 55 -7.19 -19.02 0.49
N ALA A 56 -6.13 -18.26 0.79
CA ALA A 56 -5.87 -17.76 2.13
C ALA A 56 -7.02 -16.84 2.54
N ASP A 57 -7.88 -17.34 3.44
CA ASP A 57 -8.92 -16.60 4.17
C ASP A 57 -8.29 -15.66 5.22
N GLU A 58 -7.08 -15.15 4.93
CA GLU A 58 -6.42 -14.17 5.78
C GLU A 58 -7.17 -12.85 5.65
N PRO A 59 -7.58 -12.25 6.77
CA PRO A 59 -8.35 -11.01 6.75
C PRO A 59 -7.56 -9.89 6.07
N CYS A 60 -8.13 -9.35 5.00
CA CYS A 60 -7.68 -8.10 4.40
C CYS A 60 -8.09 -6.95 5.31
N TYR A 61 -7.21 -6.58 6.23
CA TYR A 61 -7.44 -5.46 7.12
C TYR A 61 -7.38 -4.13 6.37
N THR A 62 -8.33 -3.26 6.65
CA THR A 62 -8.22 -1.81 6.43
C THR A 62 -7.09 -1.25 7.29
N THR A 63 -6.61 -0.05 6.95
CA THR A 63 -5.58 0.64 7.74
C THR A 63 -5.93 0.74 9.23
N GLU A 64 -7.20 0.98 9.56
CA GLU A 64 -7.67 1.07 10.94
C GLU A 64 -7.58 -0.29 11.65
N GLU A 65 -8.01 -1.37 10.98
CA GLU A 65 -7.92 -2.73 11.51
C GLU A 65 -6.46 -3.21 11.65
N VAL A 66 -5.55 -2.77 10.77
CA VAL A 66 -4.11 -3.01 10.93
C VAL A 66 -3.61 -2.37 12.23
N PHE A 67 -3.95 -1.09 12.49
CA PHE A 67 -3.54 -0.42 13.72
C PHE A 67 -4.14 -1.08 14.96
N GLU A 68 -5.39 -1.53 14.91
CA GLU A 68 -6.01 -2.26 15.99
C GLU A 68 -5.32 -3.61 16.25
N HIS A 69 -5.02 -4.36 15.19
CA HIS A 69 -4.31 -5.63 15.28
C HIS A 69 -2.90 -5.46 15.87
N LEU A 70 -2.15 -4.46 15.41
CA LEU A 70 -0.81 -4.15 15.95
C LEU A 70 -0.87 -3.78 17.44
N ARG A 71 -1.84 -2.96 17.86
CA ARG A 71 -2.06 -2.62 19.28
C ARG A 71 -2.38 -3.85 20.12
N SER A 72 -3.10 -4.83 19.58
CA SER A 72 -3.41 -6.09 20.25
C SER A 72 -2.15 -6.95 20.44
N LEU A 73 -1.33 -7.07 19.40
CA LEU A 73 -0.06 -7.81 19.45
C LEU A 73 0.95 -7.20 20.44
N GLU A 74 1.02 -5.87 20.53
CA GLU A 74 1.85 -5.18 21.52
C GLU A 74 1.41 -5.44 22.96
N GLN A 75 0.11 -5.60 23.22
CA GLN A 75 -0.41 -5.94 24.54
C GLN A 75 -0.11 -7.40 24.91
N GLN A 76 -0.18 -8.31 23.95
CA GLN A 76 0.15 -9.72 24.14
C GLN A 76 1.64 -9.94 24.44
N SER A 77 2.53 -9.20 23.77
CA SER A 77 3.99 -9.31 24.01
C SER A 77 4.43 -8.72 25.36
N ARG A 78 3.72 -7.72 25.89
CA ARG A 78 3.99 -7.16 27.23
C ARG A 78 3.56 -8.07 28.39
N GLY A 79 2.67 -9.03 28.15
CA GLY A 79 2.27 -10.05 29.14
C GLY A 79 3.25 -11.22 29.29
N GLN A 80 4.32 -11.26 28.48
CA GLN A 80 5.23 -12.40 28.38
C GLN A 80 6.69 -12.03 28.69
N ARG A 81 6.91 -11.14 29.67
CA ARG A 81 8.22 -11.07 30.36
C ARG A 81 8.20 -12.10 31.49
N PRO A 82 8.93 -13.23 31.41
CA PRO A 82 9.16 -14.01 32.61
C PRO A 82 10.05 -13.17 33.54
N ASP A 83 9.59 -12.94 34.76
CA ASP A 83 10.43 -12.47 35.86
C ASP A 83 11.68 -13.34 35.93
N GLN A 84 12.84 -12.76 35.61
CA GLN A 84 14.12 -13.42 35.86
C GLN A 84 14.52 -13.11 37.30
N HIS A 85 14.46 -14.16 38.10
CA HIS A 85 14.87 -14.23 39.50
C HIS A 85 16.39 -14.38 39.63
#